data_AF-F0RLQ1-F1
#
_entry.id   AF-F0RLQ1-F1
#
_cell.length_a   1.000
_cell.length_b   1.000
_cell.length_c   1.000
_cell.angle_alpha   90.00
_cell.angle_beta   90.00
_cell.angle_gamma   90.00
#
_symmetry.space_group_name_H-M   'P 1'
#
loop_
_entity.id
_entity.type
_entity.pdbx_description
1 polymer ?
#
loop_
_entity_poly.entity_id
_entity_poly.type
_entity_poly.pdbx_seq_one_letter_code
_entity_poly.pdbx_strand_id
1 'polypeptide(L)'
;MPRKPRTYWTDRAEFYVVTGRLQHYACFHCCKAFKQPFGSGERLCPQCRWPMTNMGTDFKAPPQKDTGQWRKVEALAEAGVRFFPSPPDGLPGERPVALAEVPAFLNRIRPPTAAQRLLAGRPQRSRAPREGKFSVQGQAPHQTFFLFGDRLTQGQHLEVWHSGIWQPARLWGWNGAGGPSHLVLLDEQGQSTGQLPLDPTLRLRWPQ
;
A
#
# COMPACT_ATOMS: atom_id res chain seq x y z
N MET A 1 3.21 -3.19 48.54
CA MET A 1 2.39 -3.13 47.29
C MET A 1 3.33 -2.96 46.11
N PRO A 2 3.25 -3.79 45.06
CA PRO A 2 4.06 -3.63 43.87
C PRO A 2 3.82 -2.23 43.29
N ARG A 3 4.88 -1.46 43.07
CA ARG A 3 4.79 -0.12 42.51
C ARG A 3 4.74 -0.24 40.98
N LYS A 4 3.89 0.56 40.34
CA LYS A 4 3.76 0.61 38.88
C LYS A 4 5.13 1.00 38.27
N PRO A 5 5.65 0.29 37.27
CA PRO A 5 6.92 0.65 36.61
C PRO A 5 6.88 2.10 36.09
N ARG A 6 7.95 2.86 36.36
CA ARG A 6 8.10 4.28 35.98
C ARG A 6 8.31 4.47 34.47
N THR A 7 8.81 3.45 33.79
CA THR A 7 9.00 3.42 32.34
C THR A 7 7.75 2.90 31.64
N TYR A 8 7.31 3.58 30.60
CA TYR A 8 6.16 3.20 29.76
C TYR A 8 6.56 2.24 28.61
N TRP A 9 7.87 2.00 28.45
CA TRP A 9 8.46 1.02 27.53
C TRP A 9 8.60 -0.39 28.11
N THR A 10 8.49 -0.53 29.43
CA THR A 10 8.59 -1.83 30.10
C THR A 10 7.23 -2.51 30.07
N ASP A 11 7.22 -3.80 29.75
CA ASP A 11 6.03 -4.63 29.77
C ASP A 11 5.36 -4.57 31.15
N ARG A 12 4.16 -3.97 31.20
CA ARG A 12 3.34 -3.88 32.42
C ARG A 12 2.58 -5.17 32.71
N ALA A 13 2.77 -6.20 31.91
CA ALA A 13 2.24 -7.55 32.11
C ALA A 13 2.34 -8.00 33.56
N GLU A 14 3.55 -8.00 34.13
CA GLU A 14 3.81 -8.48 35.49
C GLU A 14 3.02 -7.68 36.54
N PHE A 15 2.94 -6.35 36.39
CA PHE A 15 2.16 -5.52 37.31
C PHE A 15 0.65 -5.84 37.25
N TYR A 16 0.10 -6.10 36.06
CA TYR A 16 -1.33 -6.39 35.90
C TYR A 16 -1.70 -7.82 36.27
N VAL A 17 -0.79 -8.78 36.13
CA VAL A 17 -0.94 -10.13 36.70
C VAL A 17 -1.07 -10.04 38.21
N VAL A 18 -0.16 -9.32 38.87
CA VAL A 18 -0.10 -9.25 40.34
C VAL A 18 -1.24 -8.42 40.94
N THR A 19 -1.72 -7.39 40.23
CA THR A 19 -2.81 -6.52 40.74
C THR A 19 -4.22 -7.02 40.43
N GLY A 20 -4.38 -8.12 39.69
CA GLY A 20 -5.69 -8.68 39.34
C GLY A 20 -6.56 -7.77 38.47
N ARG A 21 -6.00 -6.73 37.85
CA ARG A 21 -6.77 -5.80 37.02
C ARG A 21 -7.16 -6.46 35.69
N LEU A 22 -8.46 -6.44 35.40
CA LEU A 22 -8.99 -6.82 34.11
C LEU A 22 -8.46 -5.90 33.01
N GLN A 23 -8.15 -6.50 31.87
CA GLN A 23 -7.72 -5.84 30.66
C GLN A 23 -8.83 -5.92 29.62
N HIS A 24 -8.89 -4.93 28.73
CA HIS A 24 -9.76 -5.02 27.59
C HIS A 24 -9.10 -5.83 26.49
N TYR A 25 -9.80 -6.85 26.00
CA TYR A 25 -9.43 -7.64 24.84
C TYR A 25 -10.37 -7.32 23.68
N ALA A 26 -9.82 -6.93 22.54
CA ALA A 26 -10.59 -6.60 21.34
C ALA A 26 -10.57 -7.74 20.33
N CYS A 27 -11.73 -8.11 19.83
CA CYS A 27 -11.90 -8.95 18.66
C CYS A 27 -12.19 -8.05 17.46
N PHE A 28 -11.24 -7.96 16.52
CA PHE A 28 -11.40 -7.14 15.32
C PHE A 28 -12.35 -7.77 14.28
N HIS A 29 -12.44 -9.10 14.25
CA HIS A 29 -13.38 -9.81 13.37
C HIS A 29 -14.85 -9.44 13.63
N CYS A 30 -15.30 -9.47 14.90
CA CYS A 30 -16.69 -9.13 15.25
C CYS A 30 -16.86 -7.73 15.84
N CYS A 31 -15.80 -6.91 15.88
CA CYS A 31 -15.81 -5.54 16.40
C CYS A 31 -16.38 -5.44 17.83
N LYS A 32 -15.90 -6.31 18.74
CA LYS A 32 -16.33 -6.33 20.16
C LYS A 32 -15.13 -6.37 21.09
N ALA A 33 -15.34 -5.89 22.33
CA ALA A 33 -14.34 -5.95 23.38
C ALA A 33 -14.88 -6.65 24.63
N PHE A 34 -14.00 -7.38 25.31
CA PHE A 34 -14.31 -8.18 26.49
C PHE A 34 -13.29 -7.88 27.59
N LYS A 35 -13.74 -7.79 28.84
CA LYS A 35 -12.84 -7.65 29.99
C LYS A 35 -12.38 -9.03 30.45
N GLN A 36 -11.07 -9.27 30.48
CA GLN A 36 -10.50 -10.54 30.93
C GLN A 36 -9.26 -10.29 31.80
N PRO A 37 -8.90 -11.20 32.73
CA PRO A 37 -7.66 -11.10 33.50
C PRO A 37 -6.43 -10.97 32.58
N PHE A 38 -5.31 -10.37 32.99
CA PHE A 38 -4.08 -10.44 32.17
C PHE A 38 -3.54 -11.88 32.15
N GLY A 39 -2.94 -12.33 31.05
CA GLY A 39 -2.39 -13.68 30.91
C GLY A 39 -1.56 -13.84 29.64
N SER A 40 -0.71 -14.87 29.60
CA SER A 40 0.28 -15.13 28.54
C SER A 40 -0.24 -15.95 27.35
N GLY A 41 -1.48 -16.45 27.41
CA GLY A 41 -2.08 -17.27 26.36
C GLY A 41 -2.83 -16.47 25.28
N GLU A 42 -2.95 -17.07 24.10
CA GLU A 42 -3.88 -16.60 23.07
C GLU A 42 -5.32 -16.65 23.59
N ARG A 43 -6.09 -15.61 23.31
CA ARG A 43 -7.47 -15.48 23.80
C ARG A 43 -8.44 -15.47 22.65
N LEU A 44 -9.35 -16.42 22.66
CA LEU A 44 -10.38 -16.52 21.65
C LEU A 44 -11.61 -15.71 22.06
N CYS A 45 -12.23 -15.07 21.08
CA CYS A 45 -13.47 -14.35 21.26
C CYS A 45 -14.58 -15.30 21.72
N PRO A 46 -15.29 -15.02 22.82
CA PRO A 46 -16.41 -15.85 23.28
C PRO A 46 -17.54 -16.00 22.26
N GLN A 47 -17.64 -15.08 21.30
CA GLN A 47 -18.70 -15.08 20.30
C GLN A 47 -18.30 -15.75 18.98
N CYS A 48 -17.15 -15.38 18.40
CA CYS A 48 -16.75 -15.84 17.06
C CYS A 48 -15.51 -16.74 17.08
N ARG A 49 -14.91 -16.99 18.25
CA ARG A 49 -13.71 -17.80 18.45
C ARG A 49 -12.46 -17.31 17.71
N TRP A 50 -12.48 -16.10 17.14
CA TRP A 50 -11.28 -15.47 16.57
C TRP A 50 -10.32 -14.98 17.66
N PRO A 51 -9.01 -14.92 17.38
CA PRO A 51 -8.03 -14.34 18.29
C PRO A 51 -8.36 -12.90 18.66
N MET A 52 -8.19 -12.58 19.94
CA MET A 52 -8.37 -11.25 20.50
C MET A 52 -7.04 -10.64 20.91
N THR A 53 -6.94 -9.34 20.73
CA THR A 53 -5.76 -8.58 21.12
C THR A 53 -6.00 -7.87 22.45
N ASN A 54 -5.09 -8.00 23.40
CA ASN A 54 -5.10 -7.15 24.61
C ASN A 54 -4.91 -5.70 24.17
N MET A 55 -5.81 -4.80 24.56
CA MET A 55 -5.79 -3.37 24.24
C MET A 55 -5.44 -2.48 25.42
N GLY A 56 -5.29 -3.02 26.63
CA GLY A 56 -4.98 -2.29 27.86
C GLY A 56 -6.20 -1.89 28.68
N THR A 57 -5.96 -1.23 29.83
CA THR A 57 -7.02 -0.92 30.81
C THR A 57 -7.86 0.31 30.47
N ASP A 58 -7.33 1.23 29.68
CA ASP A 58 -8.00 2.52 29.36
C ASP A 58 -8.66 2.48 27.98
N PHE A 59 -8.70 1.30 27.36
CA PHE A 59 -9.31 1.12 26.06
C PHE A 59 -10.83 1.34 26.12
N LYS A 60 -11.30 2.30 25.32
CA LYS A 60 -12.72 2.52 25.07
C LYS A 60 -13.06 1.91 23.71
N ALA A 61 -13.80 0.81 23.73
CA ALA A 61 -14.23 0.15 22.50
C ALA A 61 -15.15 1.07 21.69
N PRO A 62 -14.87 1.28 20.40
CA PRO A 62 -15.79 2.00 19.52
C PRO A 62 -17.14 1.28 19.41
N PRO A 63 -18.21 1.97 18.97
CA PRO A 63 -19.46 1.32 18.61
C PRO A 63 -19.21 0.20 17.60
N GLN A 64 -19.88 -0.95 17.75
CA GLN A 64 -19.66 -2.13 16.89
C GLN A 64 -19.84 -1.82 15.40
N LYS A 65 -20.78 -0.93 15.05
CA LYS A 65 -21.08 -0.54 13.66
C LYS A 65 -20.06 0.42 13.05
N ASP A 66 -19.19 1.03 13.86
CA ASP A 66 -18.19 2.00 13.40
C ASP A 66 -16.92 1.30 12.90
N THR A 67 -17.05 0.70 11.72
CA THR A 67 -15.95 -0.06 11.09
C THR A 67 -14.71 0.81 10.82
N GLY A 68 -14.87 2.11 10.61
CA GLY A 68 -13.76 3.05 10.42
C GLY A 68 -12.92 3.19 11.68
N GLN A 69 -13.57 3.38 12.83
CA GLN A 69 -12.88 3.42 14.12
C GLN A 69 -12.27 2.07 14.50
N TRP A 70 -12.94 0.95 14.19
CA TRP A 70 -12.38 -0.38 14.43
C TRP A 70 -11.11 -0.64 13.61
N ARG A 71 -11.09 -0.29 12.32
CA ARG A 71 -9.87 -0.37 11.48
C ARG A 71 -8.73 0.49 12.02
N LYS A 72 -9.04 1.68 12.56
CA LYS A 72 -8.04 2.54 13.21
C LYS A 72 -7.42 1.85 14.42
N VAL A 73 -8.26 1.28 15.28
CA VAL A 73 -7.80 0.59 16.49
C VAL A 73 -7.00 -0.67 16.14
N GLU A 74 -7.42 -1.41 15.11
CA GLU A 74 -6.70 -2.57 14.57
C GLU A 74 -5.31 -2.19 14.07
N ALA A 75 -5.20 -1.16 13.22
CA ALA A 75 -3.91 -0.68 12.73
C ALA A 75 -2.96 -0.22 13.85
N LEU A 76 -3.49 0.43 14.88
CA LEU A 76 -2.72 0.76 16.09
C LEU A 76 -2.29 -0.51 16.84
N ALA A 77 -3.18 -1.49 16.95
CA ALA A 77 -2.90 -2.73 17.65
C ALA A 77 -1.81 -3.57 16.97
N GLU A 78 -1.85 -3.68 15.65
CA GLU A 78 -0.82 -4.32 14.82
C GLU A 78 0.54 -3.64 14.97
N ALA A 79 0.55 -2.31 15.07
CA ALA A 79 1.77 -1.55 15.35
C ALA A 79 2.28 -1.66 16.80
N GLY A 80 1.63 -2.48 17.64
CA GLY A 80 2.01 -2.70 19.04
C GLY A 80 1.53 -1.59 20.00
N VAL A 81 0.70 -0.67 19.53
CA VAL A 81 0.17 0.42 20.36
C VAL A 81 -0.99 -0.07 21.21
N ARG A 82 -0.97 0.26 22.51
CA ARG A 82 -1.99 -0.12 23.49
C ARG A 82 -2.51 1.09 24.28
N PHE A 83 -3.62 0.93 24.98
CA PHE A 83 -4.32 1.95 25.75
C PHE A 83 -4.16 1.67 27.25
N PHE A 84 -2.99 2.03 27.77
CA PHE A 84 -2.70 1.98 29.20
C PHE A 84 -2.65 3.40 29.77
N PRO A 85 -2.95 3.57 31.08
CA PRO A 85 -2.87 4.87 31.73
C PRO A 85 -1.44 5.37 31.73
N SER A 86 -1.23 6.53 31.09
CA SER A 86 0.03 7.27 31.09
C SER A 86 0.03 8.32 32.21
N PRO A 87 1.18 8.58 32.89
CA PRO A 87 1.40 9.83 33.61
C PRO A 87 1.37 11.05 32.65
N PRO A 88 1.26 12.28 33.17
CA PRO A 88 1.13 13.49 32.34
C PRO A 88 2.31 13.72 31.37
N ASP A 89 3.47 13.11 31.64
CA ASP A 89 4.75 13.46 31.00
C ASP A 89 5.35 12.33 30.10
N GLY A 90 4.58 11.29 29.70
CA GLY A 90 5.18 10.00 29.28
C GLY A 90 4.75 9.27 27.98
N LEU A 91 4.28 9.99 26.94
CA LEU A 91 3.90 9.58 25.55
C LEU A 91 2.48 9.00 25.29
N PRO A 92 1.83 9.27 24.12
CA PRO A 92 2.21 10.12 22.98
C PRO A 92 1.10 11.11 22.55
N GLY A 93 0.95 12.24 23.24
CA GLY A 93 0.02 13.31 22.83
C GLY A 93 -1.41 12.84 22.52
N GLU A 94 -2.15 13.63 21.74
CA GLU A 94 -3.47 13.22 21.26
C GLU A 94 -3.36 12.00 20.34
N ARG A 95 -4.25 11.03 20.58
CA ARG A 95 -4.40 9.84 19.74
C ARG A 95 -5.08 10.23 18.43
N PRO A 96 -4.78 9.53 17.32
CA PRO A 96 -5.38 9.83 16.04
C PRO A 96 -6.90 9.72 16.11
N VAL A 97 -7.60 10.71 15.56
CA VAL A 97 -9.07 10.73 15.51
C VAL A 97 -9.52 9.85 14.34
N ALA A 98 -8.87 9.98 13.19
CA ALA A 98 -9.14 9.20 11.97
C ALA A 98 -8.07 8.14 11.66
N LEU A 99 -8.44 7.15 10.84
CA LEU A 99 -7.52 6.10 10.35
C LEU A 99 -6.35 6.70 9.54
N ALA A 100 -6.60 7.75 8.76
CA ALA A 100 -5.59 8.39 7.92
C ALA A 100 -4.44 9.04 8.71
N GLU A 101 -4.67 9.37 9.99
CA GLU A 101 -3.67 9.99 10.87
C GLU A 101 -2.74 8.94 11.51
N VAL A 102 -3.09 7.65 11.47
CA VAL A 102 -2.33 6.57 12.11
C VAL A 102 -0.88 6.53 11.64
N PRO A 103 -0.55 6.60 10.34
CA PRO A 103 0.85 6.58 9.90
C PRO A 103 1.68 7.74 10.46
N ALA A 104 1.12 8.96 10.47
CA ALA A 104 1.79 10.14 11.02
C ALA A 104 2.02 10.00 12.54
N PHE A 105 1.01 9.49 13.26
CA PHE A 105 1.12 9.18 14.67
C PHE A 105 2.21 8.12 14.95
N LEU A 106 2.23 7.02 14.18
CA LEU A 106 3.21 5.95 14.36
C LEU A 106 4.65 6.46 14.13
N ASN A 107 4.87 7.26 13.09
CA ASN A 107 6.16 7.90 12.83
C ASN A 107 6.60 8.84 13.95
N ARG A 108 5.66 9.51 14.63
CA ARG A 108 5.96 10.36 15.78
C ARG A 108 6.42 9.56 17.00
N ILE A 109 5.76 8.45 17.30
CA ILE A 109 6.06 7.64 18.51
C ILE A 109 7.23 6.70 18.33
N ARG A 110 7.44 6.22 17.10
CA ARG A 110 8.49 5.29 16.72
C ARG A 110 8.93 5.66 15.31
N PRO A 111 9.83 6.65 15.16
CA PRO A 111 10.31 7.05 13.84
C PRO A 111 10.99 5.86 13.16
N PRO A 112 10.74 5.65 11.86
CA PRO A 112 11.36 4.56 11.12
C PRO A 112 12.87 4.74 11.12
N THR A 113 13.58 3.63 11.32
CA THR A 113 15.05 3.56 11.22
C THR A 113 15.53 3.95 9.82
N ALA A 114 16.80 4.34 9.68
CA ALA A 114 17.38 4.66 8.38
C ALA A 114 17.17 3.51 7.36
N ALA A 115 17.36 2.26 7.78
CA ALA A 115 17.11 1.08 6.97
C ALA A 115 15.64 0.97 6.52
N GLN A 116 14.68 1.15 7.44
CA GLN A 116 13.25 1.13 7.11
C GLN A 116 12.85 2.24 6.13
N ARG A 117 13.46 3.43 6.23
CA ARG A 117 13.24 4.53 5.28
C ARG A 117 13.74 4.17 3.88
N LEU A 118 14.89 3.52 3.77
CA LEU A 118 15.43 3.06 2.49
C LEU A 118 14.54 1.99 1.83
N LEU A 119 13.95 1.10 2.63
CA LEU A 119 13.02 0.08 2.13
C LEU A 119 11.66 0.67 1.73
N ALA A 120 11.14 1.64 2.49
CA ALA A 120 9.91 2.36 2.13
C ALA A 120 10.08 3.28 0.91
N GLY A 121 11.30 3.78 0.72
CA GLY A 121 11.70 4.73 -0.32
C GLY A 121 12.05 4.09 -1.67
N ARG A 122 11.20 3.19 -2.20
CA ARG A 122 11.01 3.03 -3.65
C ARG A 122 9.84 2.07 -3.88
N PRO A 123 8.76 2.45 -4.59
CA PRO A 123 8.12 1.44 -5.40
C PRO A 123 9.22 0.89 -6.29
N GLN A 124 9.59 -0.38 -6.12
CA GLN A 124 10.35 -1.06 -7.15
C GLN A 124 9.46 -1.00 -8.39
N ARG A 125 9.68 0.01 -9.24
CA ARG A 125 9.23 -0.02 -10.63
C ARG A 125 9.76 -1.36 -11.10
N SER A 126 8.86 -2.31 -11.32
CA SER A 126 9.19 -3.64 -11.82
C SER A 126 10.20 -3.46 -12.95
N ARG A 127 11.40 -4.03 -12.82
CA ARG A 127 12.45 -3.94 -13.85
C ARG A 127 12.04 -4.64 -15.15
N ALA A 128 10.98 -5.45 -15.12
CA ALA A 128 10.37 -5.99 -16.31
C ALA A 128 9.88 -4.83 -17.19
N PRO A 129 10.22 -4.81 -18.50
CA PRO A 129 9.57 -3.91 -19.43
C PRO A 129 8.07 -3.98 -19.23
N ARG A 130 7.40 -2.83 -19.13
CA ARG A 130 5.94 -2.84 -19.19
C ARG A 130 5.58 -3.25 -20.61
N GLU A 131 5.09 -4.48 -20.76
CA GLU A 131 4.55 -5.00 -22.02
C GLU A 131 3.04 -4.83 -22.01
N GLY A 132 2.45 -4.32 -23.08
CA GLY A 132 1.03 -4.01 -23.07
C GLY A 132 0.47 -3.70 -24.44
N LYS A 133 -0.85 -3.87 -24.56
CA LYS A 133 -1.61 -3.30 -25.67
C LYS A 133 -1.73 -1.80 -25.43
N PHE A 134 -1.59 -1.00 -26.48
CA PHE A 134 -1.90 0.41 -26.39
C PHE A 134 -3.42 0.61 -26.42
N SER A 135 -3.90 1.74 -25.91
CA SER A 135 -5.30 2.16 -26.03
C SER A 135 -5.45 3.25 -27.08
N VAL A 136 -6.63 3.27 -27.72
CA VAL A 136 -7.01 4.28 -28.72
C VAL A 136 -8.12 5.12 -28.13
N GLN A 137 -8.01 6.43 -28.25
CA GLN A 137 -9.09 7.38 -27.96
C GLN A 137 -9.42 8.19 -29.20
N GLY A 138 -10.70 8.52 -29.38
CA GLY A 138 -11.20 9.21 -30.57
C GLY A 138 -11.59 8.26 -31.70
N GLN A 139 -12.17 8.82 -32.76
CA GLN A 139 -12.57 8.10 -33.97
C GLN A 139 -11.64 8.47 -35.12
N ALA A 140 -11.41 7.52 -36.05
CA ALA A 140 -10.68 7.81 -37.27
C ALA A 140 -11.37 8.98 -38.00
N PRO A 141 -10.64 10.00 -38.48
CA PRO A 141 -9.18 10.08 -38.63
C PRO A 141 -8.38 10.65 -37.42
N HIS A 142 -9.04 11.17 -36.38
CA HIS A 142 -8.41 11.94 -35.30
C HIS A 142 -8.14 11.09 -34.04
N GLN A 143 -7.61 9.89 -34.23
CA GLN A 143 -7.32 8.97 -33.12
C GLN A 143 -6.04 9.35 -32.39
N THR A 144 -6.04 9.17 -31.06
CA THR A 144 -4.88 9.33 -30.19
C THR A 144 -4.55 7.99 -29.54
N PHE A 145 -3.27 7.62 -29.61
CA PHE A 145 -2.78 6.34 -29.11
C PHE A 145 -2.02 6.54 -27.80
N PHE A 146 -2.24 5.65 -26.83
CA PHE A 146 -1.62 5.72 -25.51
C PHE A 146 -0.99 4.37 -25.12
N LEU A 147 0.23 4.39 -24.62
CA LEU A 147 0.93 3.23 -24.07
C LEU A 147 1.13 3.45 -22.57
N PHE A 148 0.51 2.61 -21.73
CA PHE A 148 0.49 2.76 -20.25
C PHE A 148 -0.01 4.11 -19.73
N GLY A 149 -0.87 4.79 -20.49
CA GLY A 149 -1.40 6.11 -20.16
C GLY A 149 -0.58 7.28 -20.72
N ASP A 150 0.60 7.01 -21.29
CA ASP A 150 1.43 8.02 -21.95
C ASP A 150 1.04 8.13 -23.42
N ARG A 151 0.82 9.35 -23.90
CA ARG A 151 0.46 9.62 -25.29
C ARG A 151 1.64 9.34 -26.21
N LEU A 152 1.42 8.54 -27.26
CA LEU A 152 2.43 8.29 -28.30
C LEU A 152 2.56 9.49 -29.24
N THR A 153 3.79 9.83 -29.63
CA THR A 153 4.14 10.96 -30.48
C THR A 153 4.97 10.52 -31.70
N GLN A 154 4.94 11.30 -32.78
CA GLN A 154 5.73 11.01 -33.97
C GLN A 154 7.23 11.01 -33.65
N GLY A 155 7.96 10.05 -34.19
CA GLY A 155 9.39 9.88 -33.93
C GLY A 155 9.71 9.14 -32.62
N GLN A 156 8.70 8.76 -31.82
CA GLN A 156 8.90 8.03 -30.58
C GLN A 156 9.52 6.65 -30.86
N HIS A 157 10.60 6.34 -30.14
CA HIS A 157 11.24 5.02 -30.13
C HIS A 157 10.48 4.07 -29.22
N LEU A 158 10.19 2.88 -29.73
CA LEU A 158 9.41 1.82 -29.11
C LEU A 158 10.02 0.47 -29.47
N GLU A 159 9.63 -0.59 -28.76
CA GLU A 159 9.84 -1.96 -29.23
C GLU A 159 8.48 -2.60 -29.51
N VAL A 160 8.37 -3.32 -30.62
CA VAL A 160 7.16 -4.05 -31.04
C VAL A 160 7.44 -5.54 -31.10
N TRP A 161 6.50 -6.33 -30.57
CA TRP A 161 6.55 -7.77 -30.70
C TRP A 161 6.09 -8.18 -32.10
N HIS A 162 7.03 -8.62 -32.93
CA HIS A 162 6.76 -9.01 -34.31
C HIS A 162 7.60 -10.23 -34.68
N SER A 163 6.99 -11.21 -35.36
CA SER A 163 7.67 -12.45 -35.77
C SER A 163 8.34 -13.22 -34.63
N GLY A 164 7.77 -13.16 -33.41
CA GLY A 164 8.28 -13.89 -32.24
C GLY A 164 9.47 -13.26 -31.54
N ILE A 165 9.86 -12.03 -31.93
CA ILE A 165 10.94 -11.27 -31.30
C ILE A 165 10.51 -9.82 -31.03
N TRP A 166 11.17 -9.17 -30.08
CA TRP A 166 11.05 -7.72 -29.89
C TRP A 166 11.96 -7.02 -30.90
N GLN A 167 11.37 -6.19 -31.75
CA GLN A 167 12.10 -5.40 -32.74
C GLN A 167 12.01 -3.92 -32.38
N PRO A 168 13.12 -3.17 -32.47
CA PRO A 168 13.08 -1.73 -32.30
C PRO A 168 12.23 -1.13 -33.43
N ALA A 169 11.41 -0.15 -33.08
CA ALA A 169 10.53 0.51 -34.02
C ALA A 169 10.40 1.99 -33.71
N ARG A 170 10.14 2.79 -34.74
CA ARG A 170 9.84 4.21 -34.61
C ARG A 170 8.43 4.50 -35.08
N LEU A 171 7.68 5.26 -34.29
CA LEU A 171 6.35 5.70 -34.69
C LEU A 171 6.44 6.74 -35.81
N TRP A 172 5.75 6.49 -36.91
CA TRP A 172 5.74 7.33 -38.10
C TRP A 172 4.32 7.53 -38.65
N GLY A 173 4.10 8.61 -39.39
CA GLY A 173 2.82 8.88 -40.06
C GLY A 173 1.85 9.81 -39.31
N TRP A 174 2.35 10.86 -38.65
CA TRP A 174 1.48 11.89 -38.07
C TRP A 174 1.55 13.18 -38.89
N ASN A 175 0.54 13.44 -39.72
CA ASN A 175 0.47 14.67 -40.51
C ASN A 175 -0.79 15.48 -40.16
N GLY A 176 -1.27 15.51 -38.91
CA GLY A 176 -2.44 16.32 -38.49
C GLY A 176 -3.78 16.11 -39.24
N ALA A 177 -3.81 15.27 -40.28
CA ALA A 177 -4.85 15.16 -41.29
C ALA A 177 -5.25 13.69 -41.53
N GLY A 178 -5.20 12.87 -40.48
CA GLY A 178 -5.95 11.61 -40.52
C GLY A 178 -5.36 10.44 -41.31
N GLY A 179 -4.05 10.44 -41.57
CA GLY A 179 -3.38 9.30 -42.20
C GLY A 179 -3.15 8.12 -41.23
N PRO A 180 -2.97 6.90 -41.74
CA PRO A 180 -2.69 5.72 -40.92
C PRO A 180 -1.31 5.84 -40.25
N SER A 181 -1.31 5.85 -38.91
CA SER A 181 -0.09 5.69 -38.11
C SER A 181 0.50 4.31 -38.37
N HIS A 182 1.80 4.25 -38.67
CA HIS A 182 2.53 2.99 -38.82
C HIS A 182 3.83 3.02 -38.01
N LEU A 183 4.27 1.85 -37.58
CA LEU A 183 5.56 1.64 -36.95
C LEU A 183 6.57 1.28 -38.03
N VAL A 184 7.67 2.01 -38.10
CA VAL A 184 8.82 1.67 -38.94
C VAL A 184 9.73 0.80 -38.10
N LEU A 185 9.88 -0.47 -38.49
CA LEU A 185 10.81 -1.41 -37.86
C LEU A 185 12.24 -0.99 -38.19
N LEU A 186 13.12 -1.09 -37.20
CA LEU A 186 14.53 -0.74 -37.30
C LEU A 186 15.38 -2.01 -37.13
N ASP A 187 16.54 -2.08 -37.79
CA ASP A 187 17.58 -3.07 -37.47
C ASP A 187 18.52 -2.56 -36.35
N GLU A 188 19.55 -3.35 -36.04
CA GLU A 188 20.59 -3.00 -35.05
C GLU A 188 21.42 -1.78 -35.46
N GLN A 189 21.42 -1.42 -36.74
CA GLN A 189 22.13 -0.26 -37.31
C GLN A 189 21.21 0.97 -37.44
N GLY A 190 19.94 0.86 -37.04
CA GLY A 190 18.93 1.93 -37.11
C GLY A 190 18.34 2.15 -38.50
N GLN A 191 18.55 1.24 -39.45
CA GLN A 191 17.96 1.29 -40.79
C GLN A 191 16.56 0.69 -40.79
N SER A 192 15.66 1.25 -41.61
CA SER A 192 14.29 0.80 -41.70
C SER A 192 14.20 -0.55 -42.42
N THR A 193 13.71 -1.58 -41.74
CA THR A 193 13.56 -2.94 -42.29
C THR A 193 12.15 -3.27 -42.76
N GLY A 194 11.15 -2.51 -42.32
CA GLY A 194 9.77 -2.73 -42.69
C GLY A 194 8.81 -1.74 -42.03
N GLN A 195 7.53 -1.86 -42.36
CA GLN A 195 6.46 -1.03 -41.81
C GLN A 195 5.30 -1.90 -41.32
N LEU A 196 4.75 -1.57 -40.15
CA LEU A 196 3.58 -2.23 -39.57
C LEU A 196 2.48 -1.21 -39.30
N PRO A 197 1.21 -1.48 -39.67
CA PRO A 197 0.11 -0.61 -39.29
C PRO A 197 -0.02 -0.58 -37.77
N LEU A 198 -0.30 0.60 -37.20
CA LEU A 198 -0.53 0.73 -35.76
C LEU A 198 -1.91 0.19 -35.38
N ASP A 199 -1.96 -1.12 -35.10
CA ASP A 199 -3.17 -1.86 -34.73
C ASP A 199 -3.22 -2.17 -33.21
N PRO A 200 -4.36 -2.00 -32.51
CA PRO A 200 -4.52 -2.28 -31.06
C PRO A 200 -4.13 -3.69 -30.60
N THR A 201 -3.97 -4.64 -31.52
CA THR A 201 -3.50 -6.01 -31.27
C THR A 201 -1.99 -6.10 -31.10
N LEU A 202 -1.24 -5.10 -31.55
CA LEU A 202 0.22 -5.07 -31.37
C LEU A 202 0.58 -4.96 -29.88
N ARG A 203 1.61 -5.72 -29.50
CA ARG A 203 2.23 -5.60 -28.19
C ARG A 203 3.42 -4.67 -28.30
N LEU A 204 3.38 -3.60 -27.52
CA LEU A 204 4.44 -2.58 -27.47
C LEU A 204 5.04 -2.52 -26.07
N ARG A 205 6.28 -2.07 -26.00
CA ARG A 205 6.94 -1.69 -24.75
C ARG A 205 7.88 -0.51 -24.99
N TRP A 206 8.27 0.14 -23.90
CA TRP A 206 9.33 1.14 -23.94
C TRP A 206 10.69 0.46 -24.08
N PRO A 207 11.62 1.03 -24.87
CA PRO A 207 13.00 0.55 -24.91
C PRO A 207 13.62 0.63 -23.51
N GLN A 208 14.46 -0.35 -23.15
CA GLN A 208 15.18 -0.39 -21.87
C GLN A 208 16.38 0.55 -21.82
#